data_AF-A0A7S0EB88-F1
#
_entry.id   AF-A0A7S0EB88-F1
#
_cell.length_a   1.000
_cell.length_b   1.000
_cell.length_c   1.000
_cell.angle_alpha   90.00
_cell.angle_beta   90.00
_cell.angle_gamma   90.00
#
_symmetry.space_group_name_H-M   'P 1'
#
loop_
_entity.id
_entity.type
_entity.pdbx_description
1 polymer ?
#
loop_
_entity_poly.entity_id
_entity_poly.type
_entity_poly.pdbx_seq_one_letter_code
_entity_poly.pdbx_strand_id
1 'polypeptide(L)'
;KGKTPLLFEIACGAIDRGASLRFLSQYPGEDEILYPPLSYLEVTGAGRKRRGRSGRTVQVIPLKVNANMTCSTIEDIVGKRKQLYVALLENMLQEVQRELEEMIGSERVAERLEHAWSDKYFKLHLVLRDSILRECKDVIARYRSLPVTWFNDDGHYNQAIYHITRLKSMAIGKMEFWVKHAAGDG
;
A
#
# COMPACT_ATOMS: atom_id res chain seq x y z
N LYS A 1 40.93 -6.22 39.33
CA LYS A 1 41.20 -6.35 37.87
C LYS A 1 40.36 -5.30 37.14
N GLY A 2 40.98 -4.28 36.53
CA GLY A 2 40.24 -3.25 35.79
C GLY A 2 39.62 -3.84 34.51
N LYS A 3 38.32 -3.59 34.28
CA LYS A 3 37.65 -3.98 33.05
C LYS A 3 38.34 -3.29 31.86
N THR A 4 38.64 -4.03 30.80
CA THR A 4 39.21 -3.45 29.57
C THR A 4 38.15 -2.56 28.92
N PRO A 5 38.43 -1.26 28.65
CA PRO A 5 37.46 -0.35 28.03
C PRO A 5 37.12 -0.81 26.61
N LEU A 6 35.87 -0.56 26.20
CA LEU A 6 35.35 -0.89 24.87
C LEU A 6 35.39 0.33 23.95
N LEU A 7 35.74 0.10 22.70
CA LEU A 7 35.67 1.08 21.61
C LEU A 7 34.83 0.47 20.48
N PHE A 8 33.75 1.13 20.12
CA PHE A 8 32.97 0.77 18.95
C PHE A 8 33.53 1.48 17.72
N GLU A 9 33.89 0.71 16.70
CA GLU A 9 34.36 1.23 15.43
C GLU A 9 33.25 1.03 14.40
N ILE A 10 32.49 2.08 14.14
CA ILE A 10 31.30 2.04 13.28
C ILE A 10 31.72 2.43 11.87
N ALA A 11 31.60 1.49 10.92
CA ALA A 11 31.82 1.77 9.51
C ALA A 11 30.65 2.58 8.94
N CYS A 12 30.96 3.67 8.25
CA CYS A 12 29.99 4.52 7.55
C CYS A 12 30.05 4.21 6.04
N GLY A 13 29.00 3.60 5.47
CA GLY A 13 28.88 3.39 4.03
C GLY A 13 28.32 4.61 3.30
N ALA A 14 27.76 4.48 2.09
CA ALA A 14 27.21 5.62 1.34
C ALA A 14 25.77 6.00 1.74
N ILE A 15 25.05 5.05 2.34
CA ILE A 15 23.61 5.12 2.62
C ILE A 15 23.36 5.33 4.12
N ASP A 16 24.27 4.85 4.95
CA ASP A 16 24.27 4.75 6.41
C ASP A 16 25.27 5.73 7.06
N ARG A 17 25.38 6.96 6.54
CA ARG A 17 26.39 7.96 6.98
C ARG A 17 26.02 8.75 8.22
N GLY A 18 24.78 8.68 8.69
CA GLY A 18 24.26 9.61 9.69
C GLY A 18 24.28 11.07 9.22
N ALA A 19 24.04 12.01 10.13
CA ALA A 19 24.10 13.44 9.90
C ALA A 19 25.24 14.07 10.70
N SER A 20 26.11 14.86 10.06
CA SER A 20 27.15 15.59 10.78
C SER A 20 26.55 16.74 11.60
N LEU A 21 26.92 16.81 12.87
CA LEU A 21 26.49 17.87 13.78
C LEU A 21 27.53 18.97 13.95
N ARG A 22 28.61 18.98 13.16
CA ARG A 22 29.71 19.95 13.32
C ARG A 22 29.27 21.42 13.38
N PHE A 23 28.19 21.79 12.69
CA PHE A 23 27.65 23.15 12.69
C PHE A 23 26.82 23.51 13.94
N LEU A 24 26.35 22.52 14.72
CA LEU A 24 25.54 22.69 15.93
C LEU A 24 26.21 22.13 17.19
N SER A 25 27.34 21.42 17.06
CA SER A 25 27.93 20.69 18.17
C SER A 25 28.44 21.64 19.25
N GLN A 26 28.17 21.27 20.50
CA GLN A 26 28.72 21.96 21.67
C GLN A 26 30.24 21.76 21.79
N TYR A 27 30.80 20.76 21.09
CA TYR A 27 32.22 20.44 21.08
C TYR A 27 32.80 20.54 19.65
N PRO A 28 33.16 21.75 19.18
CA PRO A 28 33.58 21.96 17.79
C PRO A 28 34.85 21.21 17.36
N GLY A 29 35.63 20.70 18.32
CA GLY A 29 36.82 19.88 18.07
C GLY A 29 36.50 18.41 17.77
N GLU A 30 35.23 18.00 17.90
CA GLU A 30 34.77 16.64 17.65
C GLU A 30 33.96 16.58 16.34
N ASP A 31 34.32 15.66 15.45
CA ASP A 31 33.54 15.38 14.24
C ASP A 31 32.36 14.45 14.58
N GLU A 32 31.35 15.03 15.23
CA GLU A 32 30.16 14.32 15.71
C GLU A 32 29.21 13.93 14.56
N ILE A 33 28.80 12.66 14.56
CA ILE A 33 27.84 12.07 13.61
C ILE A 33 26.63 11.53 14.39
N LEU A 34 25.43 12.01 14.05
CA LEU A 34 24.17 11.59 14.63
C LEU A 34 23.46 10.56 13.74
N TYR A 35 23.01 9.47 14.35
CA TYR A 35 22.13 8.48 13.73
C TYR A 35 20.70 8.63 14.26
N PRO A 36 19.67 8.36 13.44
CA PRO A 36 18.29 8.42 13.90
C PRO A 36 18.00 7.35 14.97
N PRO A 37 16.99 7.58 15.83
CA PRO A 37 16.52 6.54 16.76
C PRO A 37 16.18 5.24 16.03
N LEU A 38 16.29 4.12 16.74
CA LEU A 38 16.06 2.76 16.21
C LEU A 38 17.03 2.32 15.08
N SER A 39 18.17 3.01 14.93
CA SER A 39 19.27 2.52 14.10
C SER A 39 19.78 1.18 14.65
N TYR A 40 19.89 0.17 13.78
CA TYR A 40 20.41 -1.13 14.16
C TYR A 40 21.92 -1.16 14.05
N LEU A 41 22.61 -1.71 15.05
CA LEU A 41 24.06 -1.91 15.04
C LEU A 41 24.37 -3.39 14.89
N GLU A 42 25.08 -3.75 13.84
CA GLU A 42 25.50 -5.12 13.57
C GLU A 42 27.01 -5.27 13.79
N VAL A 43 27.42 -6.34 14.49
CA VAL A 43 28.84 -6.69 14.64
C VAL A 43 29.33 -7.32 13.35
N THR A 44 30.27 -6.67 12.68
CA THR A 44 30.74 -7.08 11.35
C THR A 44 31.99 -7.96 11.38
N GLY A 45 32.56 -8.20 12.55
CA GLY A 45 33.75 -9.04 12.68
C GLY A 45 34.16 -9.28 14.13
N ALA A 46 35.21 -10.08 14.31
CA ALA A 46 35.74 -10.39 15.64
C ALA A 46 36.31 -9.15 16.33
N GLY A 47 36.05 -9.03 17.62
CA GLY A 47 36.62 -7.96 18.43
C GLY A 47 38.13 -8.10 18.57
N ARG A 48 38.87 -6.98 18.52
CA ARG A 48 40.34 -6.96 18.58
C ARG A 48 40.85 -6.05 19.69
N LYS A 49 41.96 -6.41 20.31
CA LYS A 49 42.63 -5.53 21.29
C LYS A 49 43.51 -4.52 20.56
N ARG A 50 43.39 -3.24 20.90
CA ARG A 50 44.26 -2.16 20.39
C ARG A 50 44.93 -1.44 21.54
N ARG A 51 46.22 -1.14 21.41
CA ARG A 51 46.95 -0.33 22.39
C ARG A 51 46.79 1.15 22.01
N GLY A 52 46.25 1.95 22.92
CA GLY A 52 46.12 3.40 22.74
C GLY A 52 47.45 4.13 22.93
N ARG A 53 47.51 5.41 22.54
CA ARG A 53 48.71 6.27 22.70
C ARG A 53 49.16 6.40 24.16
N SER A 54 48.24 6.27 25.11
CA SER A 54 48.51 6.29 26.56
C SER A 54 49.04 4.95 27.11
N GLY A 55 49.30 3.96 26.26
CA GLY A 55 49.78 2.63 26.66
C GLY A 55 48.70 1.69 27.20
N ARG A 56 47.47 2.19 27.42
CA ARG A 56 46.30 1.39 27.85
C ARG A 56 45.73 0.57 26.69
N THR A 57 45.31 -0.65 26.98
CA THR A 57 44.65 -1.55 26.02
C THR A 57 43.15 -1.30 25.99
N VAL A 58 42.58 -1.21 24.80
CA VAL A 58 41.13 -1.10 24.55
C VAL A 58 40.66 -2.31 23.74
N GLN A 59 39.43 -2.77 23.97
CA GLN A 59 38.76 -3.78 23.16
C GLN A 59 37.95 -3.08 22.08
N VAL A 60 38.34 -3.26 20.82
CA VAL A 60 37.68 -2.67 19.66
C VAL A 60 36.68 -3.67 19.08
N ILE A 61 35.42 -3.26 18.90
CA ILE A 61 34.38 -4.06 18.27
C ILE A 61 33.98 -3.37 16.96
N PRO A 62 34.20 -4.00 15.79
CA PRO A 62 33.78 -3.45 14.51
C PRO A 62 32.27 -3.59 14.35
N LEU A 63 31.62 -2.50 13.98
CA LEU A 63 30.18 -2.40 13.80
C LEU A 63 29.83 -1.78 12.44
N LYS A 64 28.62 -2.02 11.97
CA LYS A 64 27.99 -1.27 10.88
C LYS A 64 26.58 -0.86 11.28
N VAL A 65 26.16 0.34 10.85
CA VAL A 65 24.78 0.78 11.03
C VAL A 65 23.94 0.22 9.90
N ASN A 66 22.86 -0.47 10.26
CA ASN A 66 21.79 -0.78 9.33
C ASN A 66 20.59 0.11 9.68
N ALA A 67 20.39 1.16 8.88
CA ALA A 67 19.14 1.89 8.92
C ALA A 67 18.07 0.97 8.32
N ASN A 68 17.07 0.57 9.10
CA ASN A 68 15.98 -0.27 8.60
C ASN A 68 15.13 0.53 7.59
N MET A 69 15.59 0.64 6.35
CA MET A 69 14.95 1.41 5.28
C MET A 69 13.63 0.80 4.82
N THR A 70 13.27 -0.39 5.30
CA THR A 70 11.98 -1.04 5.00
C THR A 70 10.92 -0.74 6.07
N CYS A 71 11.28 -0.05 7.16
CA CYS A 71 10.31 0.35 8.17
C CYS A 71 9.41 1.46 7.61
N SER A 72 8.12 1.18 7.51
CA SER A 72 7.12 2.16 7.11
C SER A 72 7.09 3.33 8.09
N THR A 73 6.94 4.55 7.57
CA THR A 73 6.74 5.75 8.41
C THR A 73 5.43 5.65 9.21
N ILE A 74 5.25 6.49 10.23
CA ILE A 74 3.98 6.54 10.98
C ILE A 74 2.85 6.87 10.01
N GLU A 75 3.08 7.79 9.09
CA GLU A 75 2.17 8.21 8.04
C GLU A 75 1.80 7.04 7.10
N ASP A 76 2.79 6.22 6.71
CA ASP A 76 2.55 5.03 5.89
C ASP A 76 1.68 4.00 6.62
N ILE A 77 1.92 3.80 7.93
CA ILE A 77 1.14 2.87 8.75
C ILE A 77 -0.30 3.38 8.89
N VAL A 78 -0.47 4.66 9.20
CA VAL A 78 -1.78 5.32 9.35
C VAL A 78 -2.56 5.34 8.02
N GLY A 79 -1.87 5.45 6.89
CA GLY A 79 -2.47 5.43 5.55
C GLY A 79 -2.78 4.03 5.01
N LYS A 80 -2.27 2.98 5.64
CA LYS A 80 -2.25 1.63 5.07
C LYS A 80 -3.63 1.06 4.78
N ARG A 81 -4.59 1.26 5.70
CA ARG A 81 -5.97 0.78 5.52
C ARG A 81 -6.65 1.40 4.31
N LYS A 82 -6.53 2.72 4.13
CA LYS A 82 -7.04 3.43 2.95
C LYS A 82 -6.39 2.90 1.68
N GLN A 83 -5.06 2.76 1.68
CA GLN A 83 -4.31 2.27 0.52
C GLN A 83 -4.80 0.88 0.08
N LEU A 84 -4.91 -0.06 1.02
CA LEU A 84 -5.35 -1.43 0.74
C LEU A 84 -6.80 -1.48 0.26
N TYR A 85 -7.69 -0.72 0.88
CA TYR A 85 -9.11 -0.72 0.51
C TYR A 85 -9.35 -0.11 -0.87
N VAL A 86 -8.70 1.01 -1.18
CA VAL A 86 -8.80 1.64 -2.51
C VAL A 86 -8.23 0.71 -3.59
N ALA A 87 -7.09 0.06 -3.34
CA ALA A 87 -6.54 -0.92 -4.26
C ALA A 87 -7.50 -2.12 -4.48
N LEU A 88 -8.15 -2.60 -3.42
CA LEU A 88 -9.15 -3.67 -3.51
C LEU A 88 -10.35 -3.25 -4.37
N LEU A 89 -10.85 -2.03 -4.20
CA LEU A 89 -11.92 -1.46 -5.01
C LEU A 89 -11.56 -1.36 -6.51
N GLU A 90 -10.33 -0.96 -6.81
CA GLU A 90 -9.83 -0.87 -8.19
C GLU A 90 -9.71 -2.24 -8.85
N ASN A 91 -9.22 -3.24 -8.11
CA ASN A 91 -9.20 -4.62 -8.58
C ASN A 91 -10.61 -5.14 -8.84
N MET A 92 -11.57 -4.86 -7.95
CA MET A 92 -12.97 -5.24 -8.13
C MET A 92 -13.58 -4.59 -9.39
N LEU A 93 -13.27 -3.33 -9.69
CA LEU A 93 -13.72 -2.69 -10.92
C LEU A 93 -13.17 -3.40 -12.16
N GLN A 94 -11.91 -3.83 -12.15
CA GLN A 94 -11.33 -4.60 -13.25
C GLN A 94 -12.02 -5.95 -13.43
N GLU A 95 -12.35 -6.63 -12.33
CA GLU A 95 -13.12 -7.88 -12.37
C GLU A 95 -14.51 -7.67 -12.96
N VAL A 96 -15.25 -6.65 -12.49
CA VAL A 96 -16.57 -6.30 -13.02
C VAL A 96 -16.48 -5.98 -14.51
N GLN A 97 -15.48 -5.21 -14.93
CA GLN A 97 -15.29 -4.89 -16.35
C GLN A 97 -15.07 -6.16 -17.18
N ARG A 98 -14.18 -7.05 -16.74
CA ARG A 98 -13.92 -8.31 -17.45
C ARG A 98 -15.18 -9.17 -17.56
N GLU A 99 -15.88 -9.38 -16.45
CA GLU A 99 -17.09 -10.21 -16.41
C GLU A 99 -18.23 -9.61 -17.25
N LEU A 100 -18.37 -8.28 -17.29
CA LEU A 100 -19.33 -7.61 -18.16
C LEU A 100 -19.02 -7.83 -19.63
N GLU A 101 -17.76 -7.71 -20.04
CA GLU A 101 -17.36 -7.94 -21.43
C GLU A 101 -17.53 -9.41 -21.84
N GLU A 102 -17.23 -10.35 -20.94
CA GLU A 102 -17.52 -11.78 -21.14
C GLU A 102 -19.03 -12.04 -21.32
N MET A 103 -19.88 -11.42 -20.48
CA MET A 103 -21.34 -11.54 -20.62
C MET A 103 -21.84 -10.92 -21.93
N ILE A 104 -21.35 -9.74 -22.32
CA ILE A 104 -21.75 -9.07 -23.57
C ILE A 104 -21.38 -9.92 -24.78
N GLY A 105 -20.22 -10.58 -24.75
CA GLY A 105 -19.79 -11.50 -25.81
C GLY A 105 -20.49 -12.86 -25.81
N SER A 106 -21.38 -13.14 -24.84
CA SER A 106 -22.03 -14.44 -24.72
C SER A 106 -23.21 -14.62 -25.68
N GLU A 107 -23.48 -15.87 -26.06
CA GLU A 107 -24.62 -16.26 -26.90
C GLU A 107 -25.96 -15.77 -26.32
N ARG A 108 -26.11 -15.79 -24.99
CA ARG A 108 -27.32 -15.31 -24.30
C ARG A 108 -27.65 -13.84 -24.57
N VAL A 109 -26.63 -12.98 -24.68
CA VAL A 109 -26.83 -11.57 -25.03
C VAL A 109 -27.14 -11.44 -26.52
N ALA A 110 -26.45 -12.21 -27.38
CA ALA A 110 -26.73 -12.23 -28.80
C ALA A 110 -28.19 -12.63 -29.10
N GLU A 111 -28.65 -13.75 -28.53
CA GLU A 111 -30.03 -14.23 -28.63
C GLU A 111 -31.03 -13.15 -28.20
N ARG A 112 -30.79 -12.48 -27.07
CA ARG A 112 -31.66 -11.41 -26.59
C ARG A 112 -31.74 -10.26 -27.60
N LEU A 113 -30.61 -9.83 -28.16
CA LEU A 113 -30.58 -8.73 -29.12
C LEU A 113 -31.28 -9.10 -30.44
N GLU A 114 -31.37 -10.38 -30.80
CA GLU A 114 -32.16 -10.81 -31.95
C GLU A 114 -33.67 -10.69 -31.69
N HIS A 115 -34.12 -11.00 -30.46
CA HIS A 115 -35.54 -11.04 -30.13
C HIS A 115 -36.09 -9.69 -29.63
N ALA A 116 -35.26 -8.84 -29.03
CA ALA A 116 -35.67 -7.53 -28.51
C ALA A 116 -35.17 -6.40 -29.42
N TRP A 117 -36.01 -5.96 -30.36
CA TRP A 117 -35.66 -4.92 -31.33
C TRP A 117 -35.21 -3.61 -30.67
N SER A 118 -35.88 -3.17 -29.60
CA SER A 118 -35.51 -1.97 -28.84
C SER A 118 -34.10 -2.10 -28.24
N ASP A 119 -33.80 -3.25 -27.65
CA ASP A 119 -32.51 -3.49 -26.99
C ASP A 119 -31.36 -3.46 -27.99
N LYS A 120 -31.58 -3.99 -29.20
CA LYS A 120 -30.64 -3.92 -30.32
C LYS A 120 -30.47 -2.51 -30.85
N TYR A 121 -31.57 -1.82 -31.13
CA TYR A 121 -31.55 -0.47 -31.71
C TYR A 121 -30.85 0.54 -30.78
N PHE A 122 -31.18 0.51 -29.49
CA PHE A 122 -30.59 1.40 -28.49
C PHE A 122 -29.27 0.90 -27.90
N LYS A 123 -28.78 -0.27 -28.33
CA LYS A 123 -27.58 -0.94 -27.78
C LYS A 123 -27.60 -1.00 -26.25
N LEU A 124 -28.75 -1.42 -25.69
CA LEU A 124 -29.04 -1.29 -24.26
C LEU A 124 -28.01 -2.02 -23.39
N HIS A 125 -27.46 -3.14 -23.85
CA HIS A 125 -26.35 -3.85 -23.20
C HIS A 125 -25.11 -2.97 -22.98
N LEU A 126 -24.72 -2.15 -23.96
CA LEU A 126 -23.58 -1.24 -23.84
C LEU A 126 -23.90 -0.07 -22.92
N VAL A 127 -25.11 0.49 -23.04
CA VAL A 127 -25.58 1.57 -22.16
C VAL A 127 -25.62 1.11 -20.70
N LEU A 128 -26.13 -0.11 -20.46
CA LEU A 128 -26.19 -0.72 -19.15
C LEU A 128 -24.79 -0.98 -18.59
N ARG A 129 -23.89 -1.57 -19.40
CA ARG A 129 -22.48 -1.73 -19.03
C ARG A 129 -21.85 -0.41 -18.60
N ASP A 130 -22.00 0.64 -19.42
CA ASP A 130 -21.39 1.94 -19.15
C ASP A 130 -21.98 2.58 -17.89
N SER A 131 -23.29 2.39 -17.64
CA SER A 131 -23.93 2.82 -16.40
C SER A 131 -23.36 2.08 -15.18
N ILE A 132 -23.22 0.76 -15.25
CA ILE A 132 -22.66 -0.06 -14.16
C ILE A 132 -21.22 0.37 -13.87
N LEU A 133 -20.38 0.48 -14.90
CA LEU A 133 -18.98 0.89 -14.74
C LEU A 133 -18.86 2.32 -14.18
N ARG A 134 -19.76 3.23 -14.57
CA ARG A 134 -19.81 4.59 -14.01
C ARG A 134 -20.14 4.55 -12.52
N GLU A 135 -21.18 3.83 -12.12
CA GLU A 135 -21.56 3.69 -10.71
C GLU A 135 -20.42 3.10 -9.86
N CYS A 136 -19.74 2.06 -10.36
CA CYS A 136 -18.58 1.50 -9.68
C CYS A 136 -17.47 2.57 -9.52
N LYS A 137 -17.15 3.32 -10.58
CA LYS A 137 -16.16 4.42 -10.51
C LYS A 137 -16.55 5.52 -9.54
N ASP A 138 -17.83 5.86 -9.46
CA ASP A 138 -18.35 6.87 -8.51
C ASP A 138 -18.16 6.41 -7.07
N VAL A 139 -18.38 5.12 -6.78
CA VAL A 139 -18.09 4.54 -5.46
C VAL A 139 -16.59 4.63 -5.14
N ILE A 140 -15.70 4.30 -6.09
CA ILE A 140 -14.26 4.43 -5.90
C ILE A 140 -13.87 5.88 -5.63
N ALA A 141 -14.38 6.82 -6.41
CA ALA A 141 -14.12 8.25 -6.23
C ALA A 141 -14.56 8.73 -4.84
N ARG A 142 -15.73 8.29 -4.37
CA ARG A 142 -16.22 8.57 -3.02
C ARG A 142 -15.23 8.10 -1.96
N TYR A 143 -14.82 6.83 -1.98
CA TYR A 143 -13.88 6.31 -0.97
C TYR A 143 -12.47 6.90 -1.08
N ARG A 144 -11.99 7.23 -2.29
CA ARG A 144 -10.72 7.95 -2.48
C ARG A 144 -10.75 9.34 -1.83
N SER A 145 -11.90 10.02 -1.84
CA SER A 145 -12.05 11.35 -1.25
C SER A 145 -12.06 11.36 0.29
N LEU A 146 -12.33 10.22 0.92
CA LEU A 146 -12.40 10.13 2.39
C LEU A 146 -11.01 10.27 3.03
N PRO A 147 -10.90 10.93 4.20
CA PRO A 147 -9.64 11.06 4.90
C PRO A 147 -9.16 9.72 5.48
N VAL A 148 -7.84 9.59 5.72
CA VAL A 148 -7.25 8.38 6.32
C VAL A 148 -7.85 8.04 7.69
N THR A 149 -8.26 9.05 8.45
CA THR A 149 -8.92 8.90 9.76
C THR A 149 -10.24 8.14 9.67
N TRP A 150 -10.96 8.25 8.55
CA TRP A 150 -12.20 7.51 8.34
C TRP A 150 -11.94 5.99 8.26
N PHE A 151 -10.84 5.57 7.62
CA PHE A 151 -10.47 4.17 7.47
C PHE A 151 -9.83 3.56 8.72
N ASN A 152 -9.37 4.40 9.65
CA ASN A 152 -8.81 3.96 10.91
C ASN A 152 -9.86 3.77 12.01
N ASP A 153 -11.11 4.14 11.74
CA ASP A 153 -12.25 3.70 12.53
C ASP A 153 -12.66 2.28 12.11
N ASP A 154 -12.66 1.34 13.06
CA ASP A 154 -12.96 -0.07 12.78
C ASP A 154 -14.40 -0.28 12.31
N GLY A 155 -15.36 0.50 12.81
CA GLY A 155 -16.77 0.42 12.41
C GLY A 155 -16.96 0.78 10.94
N HIS A 156 -16.41 1.94 10.54
CA HIS A 156 -16.40 2.40 9.16
C HIS A 156 -15.66 1.43 8.23
N TYR A 157 -14.48 0.97 8.62
CA TYR A 157 -13.68 0.06 7.82
C TYR A 157 -14.39 -1.28 7.57
N ASN A 158 -14.95 -1.88 8.62
CA ASN A 158 -15.72 -3.12 8.50
C ASN A 158 -16.94 -2.95 7.60
N GLN A 159 -17.64 -1.82 7.71
CA GLN A 159 -18.75 -1.52 6.82
C GLN A 159 -18.29 -1.38 5.37
N ALA A 160 -17.17 -0.71 5.12
CA ALA A 160 -16.58 -0.55 3.80
C ALA A 160 -16.21 -1.91 3.16
N ILE A 161 -15.62 -2.81 3.95
CA ILE A 161 -15.30 -4.18 3.52
C ILE A 161 -16.57 -4.97 3.20
N TYR A 162 -17.67 -4.80 3.93
CA TYR A 162 -18.93 -5.44 3.57
C TYR A 162 -19.51 -4.90 2.24
N HIS A 163 -19.40 -3.59 2.01
CA HIS A 163 -19.93 -2.94 0.81
C HIS A 163 -19.26 -3.43 -0.47
N ILE A 164 -17.96 -3.74 -0.46
CA ILE A 164 -17.26 -4.12 -1.69
C ILE A 164 -17.77 -5.45 -2.26
N THR A 165 -18.04 -6.43 -1.40
CA THR A 165 -18.56 -7.74 -1.82
C THR A 165 -19.94 -7.59 -2.45
N ARG A 166 -20.77 -6.71 -1.89
CA ARG A 166 -22.11 -6.43 -2.45
C ARG A 166 -22.05 -5.64 -3.75
N LEU A 167 -21.11 -4.71 -3.87
CA LEU A 167 -20.98 -3.88 -5.06
C LEU A 167 -20.78 -4.73 -6.32
N LYS A 168 -19.88 -5.72 -6.25
CA LYS A 168 -19.66 -6.67 -7.35
C LYS A 168 -20.93 -7.46 -7.67
N SER A 169 -21.53 -8.12 -6.67
CA SER A 169 -22.77 -8.90 -6.88
C SER A 169 -23.90 -8.07 -7.48
N MET A 170 -24.05 -6.80 -7.06
CA MET A 170 -25.06 -5.90 -7.60
C MET A 170 -24.74 -5.47 -9.04
N ALA A 171 -23.47 -5.15 -9.33
CA ALA A 171 -23.03 -4.76 -10.67
C ALA A 171 -23.30 -5.87 -11.70
N ILE A 172 -22.87 -7.09 -11.41
CA ILE A 172 -23.09 -8.25 -12.27
C ILE A 172 -24.58 -8.63 -12.32
N GLY A 173 -25.25 -8.59 -11.17
CA GLY A 173 -26.67 -8.89 -11.06
C GLY A 173 -27.57 -8.01 -11.93
N LYS A 174 -27.20 -6.73 -12.15
CA LYS A 174 -27.91 -5.83 -13.08
C LYS A 174 -27.89 -6.35 -14.52
N MET A 175 -26.71 -6.76 -15.00
CA MET A 175 -26.58 -7.32 -16.35
C MET A 175 -27.30 -8.66 -16.46
N GLU A 176 -27.14 -9.54 -15.47
CA GLU A 176 -27.86 -10.82 -15.47
C GLU A 176 -29.38 -10.65 -15.47
N PHE A 177 -29.89 -9.71 -14.67
CA PHE A 177 -31.31 -9.43 -14.61
C PHE A 177 -31.82 -8.96 -15.96
N TRP A 178 -31.11 -8.03 -16.61
CA TRP A 178 -31.42 -7.58 -17.95
C TRP A 178 -31.41 -8.73 -18.95
N VAL A 179 -30.39 -9.61 -18.95
CA VAL A 179 -30.37 -10.78 -19.85
C VAL A 179 -31.58 -11.70 -19.63
N LYS A 180 -31.92 -11.99 -18.37
CA LYS A 180 -32.98 -12.95 -18.00
C LYS A 180 -34.40 -12.43 -18.23
N HIS A 181 -34.65 -11.13 -18.09
CA HIS A 181 -36.00 -10.57 -18.13
C HIS A 181 -36.15 -9.69 -19.37
N ALA A 182 -36.78 -10.23 -20.41
CA ALA A 182 -37.24 -9.44 -21.55
C ALA A 182 -38.18 -8.35 -21.05
N ALA A 183 -37.91 -7.09 -21.41
CA ALA A 183 -38.98 -6.10 -21.41
C ALA A 183 -39.96 -6.63 -22.47
N GLY A 184 -41.13 -7.07 -22.02
CA GLY A 184 -42.07 -7.79 -22.84
C GLY A 184 -42.39 -7.04 -24.13
N ASP A 185 -42.51 -7.80 -25.21
CA ASP A 185 -43.44 -7.46 -26.28
C ASP A 185 -44.83 -7.30 -25.65
N GLY A 186 -45.23 -6.05 -25.49
CA GLY A 186 -46.61 -5.61 -25.31
C GLY A 186 -47.01 -4.80 -26.52
#